data_AF-A0A7S1RW37-F1
#
_entry.id   AF-A0A7S1RW37-F1
#
_cell.length_a   1.000
_cell.length_b   1.000
_cell.length_c   1.000
_cell.angle_alpha   90.00
_cell.angle_beta   90.00
_cell.angle_gamma   90.00
#
_symmetry.space_group_name_H-M   'P 1'
#
loop_
_entity.id
_entity.type
_entity.pdbx_description
1 polymer ?
#
loop_
_entity_poly.entity_id
_entity_poly.type
_entity_poly.pdbx_seq_one_letter_code
_entity_poly.pdbx_strand_id
1 'polypeptide(L)'
;GACVANCTLADRTASCSAHIRSATGPCRLAHRAVLAACAGCAACKLADAGCDVPGNASAVDADKYDCKAGYSNFVMGWPPAKKAWCCEREHRGCPSDLAGMR
;
A
#
# COMPACT_ATOMS: atom_id res chain seq x y z
N GLY A 1 14.57 14.45 -11.10
CA GLY A 1 13.31 14.24 -10.37
C GLY A 1 13.53 14.45 -8.88
N ALA A 2 12.53 14.89 -8.12
CA ALA A 2 12.69 15.23 -6.70
C ALA A 2 13.17 14.06 -5.81
N CYS A 3 12.89 12.80 -6.19
CA CYS A 3 13.33 11.63 -5.45
C CYS A 3 14.83 11.30 -5.54
N VAL A 4 15.52 11.80 -6.57
CA VAL A 4 16.97 11.65 -6.73
C VAL A 4 17.76 12.85 -6.21
N ALA A 5 17.07 13.89 -5.75
CA ALA A 5 17.73 15.03 -5.12
C ALA A 5 18.42 14.57 -3.82
N ASN A 6 19.66 15.00 -3.62
CA ASN A 6 20.40 14.71 -2.41
C ASN A 6 20.00 15.68 -1.32
N CYS A 7 19.88 15.19 -0.10
CA CYS A 7 19.71 16.02 1.08
C CYS A 7 20.58 15.50 2.23
N THR A 8 21.10 16.44 3.03
CA THR A 8 21.89 16.17 4.23
C THR A 8 20.97 16.19 5.45
N LEU A 9 20.77 15.03 6.07
CA LEU A 9 19.96 14.87 7.28
C LEU A 9 20.86 14.30 8.39
N ALA A 10 21.03 15.06 9.49
CA ALA A 10 21.84 14.65 10.64
C ALA A 10 23.20 14.05 10.23
N ASP A 11 23.95 14.80 9.41
CA ASP A 11 25.28 14.44 8.88
C ASP A 11 25.33 13.36 7.78
N ARG A 12 24.18 12.78 7.39
CA ARG A 12 24.11 11.83 6.26
C ARG A 12 23.55 12.48 5.01
N THR A 13 24.38 12.57 3.97
CA THR A 13 23.95 12.97 2.62
C THR A 13 23.52 11.75 1.82
N ALA A 14 22.24 11.70 1.45
CA ALA A 14 21.70 10.66 0.60
C ALA A 14 20.56 11.22 -0.25
N SER A 15 20.13 10.48 -1.28
CA SER A 15 18.97 10.86 -2.08
C SER A 15 17.69 10.84 -1.25
N CYS A 16 16.71 11.68 -1.57
CA CYS A 16 15.42 11.73 -0.88
C CYS A 16 14.79 10.33 -0.78
N SER A 17 14.82 9.56 -1.87
CA SER A 17 14.36 8.16 -1.90
C SER A 17 15.17 7.21 -1.02
N ALA A 18 16.47 7.43 -0.85
CA ALA A 18 17.29 6.66 0.07
C ALA A 18 16.93 6.95 1.52
N HIS A 19 16.75 8.23 1.90
CA HIS A 19 16.30 8.58 3.25
C HIS A 19 14.89 8.05 3.55
N ILE A 20 13.99 8.09 2.57
CA ILE A 20 12.62 7.56 2.69
C ILE A 20 12.61 6.03 2.88
N ARG A 21 13.51 5.29 2.20
CA ARG A 21 13.61 3.81 2.29
C ARG A 21 14.49 3.30 3.43
N SER A 22 15.48 4.09 3.86
CA SER A 22 16.51 3.67 4.82
C SER A 22 16.10 3.84 6.29
N ALA A 23 14.86 4.22 6.57
CA ALA A 23 14.39 4.33 7.95
C ALA A 23 14.11 2.94 8.52
N THR A 24 14.59 2.70 9.74
CA THR A 24 14.29 1.55 10.60
C THR A 24 12.81 1.48 11.04
N GLY A 25 11.90 2.17 10.35
CA GLY A 25 10.49 2.31 10.68
C GLY A 25 9.63 2.54 9.44
N PRO A 26 8.31 2.82 9.60
CA PRO A 26 7.41 2.94 8.47
C PRO A 26 7.81 4.12 7.57
N CYS A 27 7.86 3.87 6.25
CA CYS A 27 8.26 4.87 5.26
C CYS A 27 7.50 6.20 5.39
N ARG A 28 6.25 6.18 5.90
CA ARG A 28 5.47 7.41 6.15
C ARG A 28 6.11 8.33 7.21
N LEU A 29 6.69 7.77 8.26
CA LEU A 29 7.42 8.54 9.27
C LEU A 29 8.74 9.06 8.70
N ALA A 30 9.46 8.22 7.95
CA ALA A 30 10.68 8.60 7.25
C ALA A 30 10.44 9.77 6.30
N HIS A 31 9.39 9.69 5.48
CA HIS A 31 8.99 10.74 4.56
C HIS A 31 8.68 12.04 5.30
N ARG A 32 7.92 12.00 6.41
CA ARG A 32 7.65 13.19 7.23
C ARG A 32 8.93 13.83 7.78
N ALA A 33 9.87 13.02 8.27
CA ALA A 33 11.15 13.52 8.78
C ALA A 33 12.00 14.15 7.65
N VAL A 34 12.02 13.53 6.47
CA VAL A 34 12.70 14.04 5.29
C VAL A 34 12.07 15.35 4.83
N LEU A 35 10.74 15.47 4.78
CA LEU A 35 10.07 16.71 4.40
C LEU A 35 10.32 17.85 5.39
N ALA A 36 10.45 17.54 6.68
CA ALA A 36 10.74 18.53 7.71
C ALA A 36 12.16 19.09 7.60
N ALA A 37 13.13 18.27 7.20
CA ALA A 37 14.54 18.67 7.07
C ALA A 37 14.93 19.11 5.64
N CYS A 38 14.21 18.64 4.62
CA CYS A 38 14.58 18.72 3.21
C CYS A 38 13.37 19.13 2.36
N ALA A 39 13.10 20.44 2.27
CA ALA A 39 11.99 20.96 1.47
C ALA A 39 12.07 20.56 -0.02
N GLY A 40 13.28 20.36 -0.56
CA GLY A 40 13.50 19.88 -1.94
C GLY A 40 13.00 18.45 -2.21
N CYS A 41 12.71 17.68 -1.16
CA CYS A 41 12.14 16.34 -1.26
C CYS A 41 10.60 16.35 -1.33
N ALA A 42 9.93 17.50 -1.26
CA ALA A 42 8.47 17.63 -1.24
C ALA A 42 7.75 17.00 -2.43
N ALA A 43 8.39 16.99 -3.60
CA ALA A 43 7.84 16.38 -4.80
C ALA A 43 8.13 14.87 -4.92
N CYS A 44 8.86 14.27 -3.97
CA CYS A 44 9.09 12.83 -3.94
C CYS A 44 8.01 12.11 -3.14
N LYS A 45 7.06 11.45 -3.81
CA LYS A 45 6.01 10.69 -3.13
C LYS A 45 6.53 9.33 -2.68
N LEU A 46 5.89 8.75 -1.66
CA LEU A 46 6.17 7.40 -1.15
C LEU A 46 6.12 6.32 -2.25
N ALA A 47 5.16 6.42 -3.17
CA ALA A 47 5.02 5.51 -4.30
C ALA A 47 6.22 5.60 -5.26
N ASP A 48 6.71 6.81 -5.54
CA ASP A 48 7.85 7.04 -6.43
C ASP A 48 9.20 6.73 -5.76
N ALA A 49 9.25 6.81 -4.42
CA ALA A 49 10.43 6.47 -3.63
C ALA A 49 10.69 4.96 -3.55
N GLY A 50 9.81 4.11 -4.12
CA GLY A 50 9.90 2.65 -4.00
C GLY A 50 9.64 2.15 -2.58
N CYS A 51 8.89 2.90 -1.79
CA CYS A 51 8.40 2.46 -0.49
C CYS A 51 7.14 1.61 -0.70
N ASP A 52 7.36 0.34 -1.03
CA ASP A 52 6.30 -0.66 -1.03
C ASP A 52 5.90 -0.94 0.42
N VAL A 53 4.76 -0.37 0.84
CA VAL A 53 4.09 -0.82 2.06
C VAL A 53 3.09 -1.91 1.64
N PRO A 54 3.24 -3.17 2.09
CA PRO A 54 2.19 -4.16 1.94
C PRO A 54 1.02 -3.72 2.84
N GLY A 55 0.11 -2.94 2.27
CA GLY A 55 -0.92 -2.25 3.04
C GLY A 55 -1.57 -1.08 2.33
N ASN A 56 -1.07 -0.67 1.16
CA ASN A 56 -1.87 0.13 0.24
C ASN A 56 -2.18 -0.73 -1.00
N ALA A 57 -2.96 -1.80 -0.77
CA ALA A 57 -3.77 -2.35 -1.82
C ALA A 57 -4.67 -1.20 -2.28
N SER A 58 -4.20 -0.54 -3.33
CA SER A 58 -5.00 0.30 -4.20
C SER A 58 -6.39 -0.29 -4.26
N ALA A 59 -7.39 0.55 -4.01
CA ALA A 59 -8.73 0.34 -4.51
C ALA A 59 -8.63 0.26 -6.04
N VAL A 60 -8.09 -0.85 -6.56
CA VAL A 60 -8.21 -1.21 -7.96
C VAL A 60 -9.65 -1.61 -8.11
N ASP A 61 -10.38 -0.65 -8.67
CA ASP A 61 -11.67 -0.79 -9.29
C ASP A 61 -12.67 -1.60 -8.46
N ALA A 62 -13.30 -0.91 -7.51
CA ALA A 62 -14.56 -1.28 -6.88
C ALA A 62 -15.73 -1.48 -7.90
N ASP A 63 -15.45 -1.57 -9.20
CA ASP A 63 -16.38 -1.85 -10.29
C ASP A 63 -16.04 -3.16 -11.04
N LYS A 64 -14.87 -3.78 -10.77
CA LYS A 64 -14.37 -4.97 -11.51
C LYS A 64 -14.41 -6.26 -10.71
N TYR A 65 -14.84 -6.22 -9.45
CA TYR A 65 -14.91 -7.41 -8.61
C TYR A 65 -16.17 -8.22 -8.90
N ASP A 66 -16.07 -9.16 -9.84
CA ASP A 66 -17.15 -10.14 -10.07
C ASP A 66 -17.20 -11.16 -8.93
N CYS A 67 -18.18 -11.03 -8.03
CA CYS A 67 -18.37 -11.91 -6.87
C CYS A 67 -18.97 -13.27 -7.22
N LYS A 68 -19.32 -13.52 -8.48
CA LYS A 68 -19.77 -14.83 -8.96
C LYS A 68 -18.59 -15.60 -9.55
N ALA A 69 -17.65 -14.90 -10.19
CA ALA A 69 -16.46 -15.50 -10.78
C ALA A 69 -15.58 -16.19 -9.73
N GLY A 70 -15.54 -17.52 -9.78
CA GLY A 70 -14.73 -18.35 -8.88
C GLY A 70 -15.25 -18.42 -7.45
N TYR A 71 -16.55 -18.17 -7.21
CA TYR A 71 -17.15 -18.24 -5.87
C TYR A 71 -16.88 -19.58 -5.18
N SER A 72 -16.96 -20.70 -5.89
CA SER A 72 -16.73 -22.04 -5.32
C SER A 72 -15.35 -22.22 -4.67
N ASN A 73 -14.36 -21.45 -5.10
CA ASN A 73 -13.00 -21.47 -4.54
C ASN A 73 -12.56 -20.06 -4.10
N PHE A 74 -13.50 -19.20 -3.72
CA PHE A 74 -13.20 -17.81 -3.37
C PHE A 74 -12.14 -17.70 -2.26
N VAL A 75 -12.10 -18.70 -1.38
CA VAL A 75 -11.17 -18.83 -0.25
C VAL A 75 -9.71 -18.76 -0.68
N MET A 76 -9.33 -19.46 -1.74
CA MET A 76 -7.96 -19.44 -2.26
C MET A 76 -7.83 -18.59 -3.52
N GLY A 77 -8.91 -18.47 -4.30
CA GLY A 77 -8.91 -17.80 -5.59
C GLY A 77 -9.15 -16.29 -5.54
N TRP A 78 -9.70 -15.75 -4.45
CA TRP A 78 -9.95 -14.32 -4.35
C TRP A 78 -8.90 -13.61 -3.49
N PRO A 79 -8.41 -12.44 -3.95
CA PRO A 79 -7.60 -11.58 -3.10
C PRO A 79 -8.44 -11.02 -1.95
N PRO A 80 -7.79 -10.63 -0.83
CA PRO A 80 -8.49 -10.13 0.37
C PRO A 80 -9.36 -8.90 0.09
N ALA A 81 -8.94 -8.01 -0.82
CA ALA A 81 -9.72 -6.85 -1.25
C ALA A 81 -11.04 -7.24 -1.93
N LYS A 82 -11.02 -8.25 -2.82
CA LYS A 82 -12.21 -8.78 -3.48
C LYS A 82 -13.17 -9.41 -2.47
N LYS A 83 -12.66 -10.21 -1.52
CA LYS A 83 -13.46 -10.85 -0.46
C LYS A 83 -14.18 -9.82 0.41
N ALA A 84 -13.46 -8.80 0.87
CA ALA A 84 -14.04 -7.73 1.68
C ALA A 84 -15.14 -6.97 0.91
N TRP A 85 -14.86 -6.58 -0.33
CA TRP A 85 -15.82 -5.86 -1.17
C TRP A 85 -17.08 -6.69 -1.48
N CYS A 86 -16.90 -7.96 -1.88
CA CYS A 86 -18.01 -8.85 -2.20
C CYS A 86 -18.85 -9.19 -0.98
N CYS A 87 -18.21 -9.30 0.18
CA CYS A 87 -18.89 -9.52 1.45
C CYS A 87 -19.72 -8.30 1.85
N GLU A 88 -19.20 -7.08 1.69
CA GLU A 88 -19.92 -5.86 2.06
C GLU A 88 -21.08 -5.54 1.10
N ARG A 89 -20.89 -5.77 -0.21
CA ARG A 89 -21.84 -5.32 -1.25
C ARG A 89 -22.83 -6.39 -1.67
N GLU A 90 -22.35 -7.61 -1.85
CA GLU A 90 -23.14 -8.74 -2.36
C GLU A 90 -23.36 -9.83 -1.31
N HIS A 91 -22.90 -9.63 -0.07
CA HIS A 91 -22.92 -10.62 1.01
C HIS A 91 -22.38 -11.99 0.56
N ARG A 92 -21.34 -11.97 -0.27
CA ARG A 92 -20.73 -13.15 -0.87
C ARG A 92 -19.24 -13.20 -0.56
N GLY A 93 -18.79 -14.35 -0.10
CA GLY A 93 -17.37 -14.61 0.13
C GLY A 93 -16.90 -13.98 1.42
N CYS A 94 -17.83 -13.82 2.36
CA CYS A 94 -17.55 -13.42 3.71
C CYS A 94 -16.77 -14.53 4.43
N PRO A 95 -15.98 -14.19 5.45
CA PRO A 95 -15.39 -15.21 6.33
C PRO A 95 -16.47 -16.10 6.99
N SER A 96 -17.70 -15.59 7.14
CA SER A 96 -18.86 -16.34 7.62
C SER A 96 -19.32 -17.43 6.64
N ASP A 97 -19.17 -17.22 5.33
CA ASP A 97 -19.52 -18.22 4.31
C ASP A 97 -18.66 -19.48 4.46
N LEU A 98 -17.42 -19.34 4.90
CA LEU A 98 -16.53 -20.47 5.23
C LEU A 98 -17.06 -21.33 6.37
N ALA A 99 -17.71 -20.70 7.36
CA ALA A 99 -18.21 -21.39 8.54
C ALA A 99 -19.52 -22.16 8.25
N GLY A 100 -20.26 -21.78 7.20
CA GLY A 100 -21.53 -22.39 6.80
C GLY A 100 -21.41 -23.52 5.75
N MET A 101 -20.24 -23.75 5.18
CA MET A 101 -19.99 -24.78 4.14
C MET A 101 -19.55 -26.14 4.71
N ARG A 102 -19.85 -26.42 5.98
CA ARG A 102 -19.50 -27.68 6.64
C ARG A 102 -20.62 -28.71 6.58
#